data_AF-A0A354TE37-F1
#
_entry.id   AF-A0A354TE37-F1
#
_cell.length_a   1.000
_cell.length_b   1.000
_cell.length_c   1.000
_cell.angle_alpha   90.00
_cell.angle_beta   90.00
_cell.angle_gamma   90.00
#
_symmetry.space_group_name_H-M   'P 1'
#
loop_
_entity.id
_entity.type
_entity.pdbx_description
1 polymer ?
#
loop_
_entity_poly.entity_id
_entity_poly.type
_entity_poly.pdbx_seq_one_letter_code
_entity_poly.pdbx_strand_id
1 'polypeptide(L)'
;MRIHIFSDLHREFGDARPATPECDLVIAAGDIATKTHGVKWLRGFFPDKPVLTIAGNHEFYGGNWPAILTKMKEAANDSQVRVLENESCEINGWRFFGATLWTDFAISGRPAQAEAVAADSMNDFKRIHNSDRGYCKLLPQHVRSEHLFSVCQLRDFLAAGDPRRSVVITHHAPSSQSLRDNWASDLLAPAYGSNLEPLIEEFQPLLWVHGHLHHSRDYWIRQTRVICNPHGYIGVEPNPDFIPDLVMDLEELDTAVQ
;
A
#
# COMPACT_ATOMS: atom_id res chain seq x y z
N MET A 1 1.79 19.91 7.99
CA MET A 1 1.73 18.50 8.41
C MET A 1 2.85 17.77 7.72
N ARG A 2 3.84 17.37 8.51
CA ARG A 2 4.99 16.60 8.06
C ARG A 2 4.72 15.12 8.24
N ILE A 3 4.78 14.35 7.15
CA ILE A 3 4.53 12.91 7.14
C ILE A 3 5.81 12.14 6.85
N HIS A 4 6.11 11.12 7.66
CA HIS A 4 7.22 10.20 7.43
C HIS A 4 6.71 8.94 6.72
N ILE A 5 7.36 8.53 5.62
CA ILE A 5 6.83 7.51 4.71
C ILE A 5 7.83 6.37 4.50
N PHE A 6 7.36 5.12 4.67
CA PHE A 6 8.08 3.91 4.29
C PHE A 6 7.14 2.73 4.01
N SER A 7 7.66 1.69 3.37
CA SER A 7 6.96 0.41 3.16
C SER A 7 7.97 -0.74 3.04
N ASP A 8 7.46 -1.98 2.94
CA ASP A 8 8.26 -3.15 2.55
C ASP A 8 9.49 -3.36 3.44
N LEU A 9 9.35 -3.12 4.75
CA LEU A 9 10.42 -3.37 5.73
C LEU A 9 10.75 -4.86 5.82
N HIS A 10 9.77 -5.72 5.58
CA HIS A 10 9.96 -7.17 5.48
C HIS A 10 10.73 -7.74 6.67
N ARG A 11 10.28 -7.40 7.89
CA ARG A 11 10.99 -7.75 9.12
C ARG A 11 11.04 -9.25 9.42
N GLU A 12 10.32 -10.08 8.66
CA GLU A 12 10.49 -11.53 8.66
C GLU A 12 11.84 -12.00 8.07
N PHE A 13 12.55 -11.15 7.32
CA PHE A 13 13.86 -11.45 6.75
C PHE A 13 15.04 -10.84 7.54
N GLY A 14 14.77 -9.92 8.47
CA GLY A 14 15.81 -9.28 9.27
C GLY A 14 15.30 -8.09 10.08
N ASP A 15 16.20 -7.43 10.81
CA ASP A 15 15.86 -6.25 11.63
C ASP A 15 15.94 -4.95 10.82
N ALA A 16 15.09 -4.81 9.80
CA ALA A 16 14.92 -3.56 9.07
C ALA A 16 14.28 -2.51 9.98
N ARG A 17 14.83 -1.29 9.96
CA ARG A 17 14.31 -0.15 10.72
C ARG A 17 14.41 1.12 9.88
N PRO A 18 13.33 1.92 9.79
CA PRO A 18 13.41 3.26 9.27
C PRO A 18 14.14 4.16 10.28
N ALA A 19 14.50 5.37 9.87
CA ALA A 19 14.89 6.41 10.81
C ALA A 19 13.66 6.91 11.59
N THR A 20 13.89 7.76 12.59
CA THR A 20 12.83 8.40 13.37
C THR A 20 12.94 9.92 13.26
N PRO A 21 12.72 10.51 12.08
CA PRO A 21 12.79 11.95 11.90
C PRO A 21 11.63 12.65 12.62
N GLU A 22 11.80 13.95 12.91
CA GLU A 22 10.71 14.79 13.40
C GLU A 22 9.61 14.91 12.33
N CYS A 23 8.43 14.41 12.67
CA CYS A 23 7.22 14.40 11.83
C CYS A 23 5.96 14.43 12.71
N ASP A 24 4.81 14.73 12.11
CA ASP A 24 3.50 14.74 12.77
C ASP A 24 2.80 13.38 12.69
N LEU A 25 3.05 12.62 11.61
CA LEU A 25 2.39 11.36 11.28
C LEU A 25 3.36 10.41 10.56
N VAL A 26 3.26 9.12 10.85
CA VAL A 26 3.96 8.07 10.10
C VAL A 26 2.99 7.32 9.19
N ILE A 27 3.40 7.05 7.95
CA ILE A 27 2.71 6.21 6.98
C ILE A 27 3.57 4.98 6.69
N ALA A 28 3.03 3.80 7.04
CA ALA A 28 3.60 2.49 6.77
C ALA A 28 2.77 1.77 5.69
N ALA A 29 3.21 1.83 4.43
CA ALA A 29 2.41 1.40 3.28
C ALA A 29 2.50 -0.11 2.97
N GLY A 30 2.32 -0.94 4.01
CA GLY A 30 2.25 -2.40 3.90
C GLY A 30 3.60 -3.12 3.89
N ASP A 31 3.56 -4.44 3.99
CA ASP A 31 4.71 -5.35 4.02
C ASP A 31 5.75 -4.98 5.09
N ILE A 32 5.26 -4.63 6.27
CA ILE A 32 6.09 -4.31 7.44
C ILE A 32 6.59 -5.60 8.07
N ALA A 33 5.67 -6.54 8.32
CA ALA A 33 6.00 -7.90 8.69
C ALA A 33 4.76 -8.80 8.59
N THR A 34 4.98 -10.10 8.41
CA THR A 34 3.85 -11.05 8.32
C THR A 34 2.85 -10.98 9.49
N LYS A 35 1.57 -11.23 9.18
CA LYS A 35 0.46 -11.30 10.14
C LYS A 35 0.33 -10.02 10.98
N THR A 36 0.19 -10.16 12.30
CA THR A 36 0.07 -9.03 13.22
C THR A 36 1.42 -8.51 13.70
N HIS A 37 2.55 -9.09 13.25
CA HIS A 37 3.86 -8.73 13.75
C HIS A 37 4.24 -7.29 13.37
N GLY A 38 3.85 -6.82 12.18
CA GLY A 38 4.12 -5.45 11.74
C GLY A 38 3.43 -4.42 12.64
N VAL A 39 2.12 -4.58 12.85
CA VAL A 39 1.32 -3.71 13.73
C VAL A 39 1.87 -3.68 15.17
N LYS A 40 2.16 -4.86 15.75
CA LYS A 40 2.70 -4.96 17.11
C LYS A 40 4.06 -4.26 17.23
N TRP A 41 4.88 -4.38 16.19
CA TRP A 41 6.17 -3.71 16.16
C TRP A 41 6.01 -2.19 16.03
N LEU A 42 5.19 -1.71 15.11
CA LEU A 42 4.92 -0.27 14.93
C LEU A 42 4.44 0.38 16.23
N ARG A 43 3.55 -0.29 16.97
CA ARG A 43 3.08 0.17 18.29
C ARG A 43 4.21 0.36 19.29
N GLY A 44 5.19 -0.55 19.31
CA GLY A 44 6.34 -0.46 20.21
C GLY A 44 7.41 0.51 19.73
N PHE A 45 7.57 0.67 18.42
CA PHE A 45 8.58 1.51 17.80
C PHE A 45 8.17 2.99 17.77
N PHE A 46 6.87 3.26 17.63
CA PHE A 46 6.28 4.60 17.63
C PHE A 46 5.18 4.73 18.70
N PRO A 47 5.52 4.65 20.01
CA PRO A 47 4.51 4.63 21.07
C PRO A 47 3.70 5.93 21.17
N ASP A 48 4.33 7.07 20.86
CA ASP A 48 3.77 8.41 21.05
C ASP A 48 3.52 9.16 19.72
N LYS A 49 3.65 8.48 18.58
CA LYS A 49 3.47 9.08 17.25
C LYS A 49 2.29 8.43 16.54
N PRO A 50 1.32 9.20 16.00
CA PRO A 50 0.29 8.65 15.14
C PRO A 50 0.90 7.87 13.96
N VAL A 51 0.40 6.66 13.72
CA VAL A 51 0.82 5.81 12.60
C VAL A 51 -0.41 5.36 11.82
N LEU A 52 -0.45 5.64 10.52
CA LEU A 52 -1.36 4.97 9.59
C LEU A 52 -0.60 3.83 8.93
N THR A 53 -1.18 2.64 8.98
CA THR A 53 -0.65 1.46 8.28
C THR A 53 -1.75 0.79 7.51
N ILE A 54 -1.38 0.19 6.40
CA ILE A 54 -2.22 -0.75 5.65
C ILE A 54 -1.56 -2.14 5.70
N ALA A 55 -2.26 -3.15 5.22
CA ALA A 55 -1.62 -4.42 4.89
C ALA A 55 -1.00 -4.35 3.49
N GLY A 56 0.11 -5.04 3.29
CA GLY A 56 0.52 -5.54 2.00
C GLY A 56 0.19 -7.03 1.87
N ASN A 57 0.74 -7.70 0.85
CA ASN A 57 0.45 -9.11 0.63
C ASN A 57 1.15 -10.01 1.66
N HIS A 58 2.30 -9.60 2.22
CA HIS A 58 3.06 -10.39 3.20
C HIS A 58 2.38 -10.45 4.57
N GLU A 59 1.61 -9.44 4.97
CA GLU A 59 0.79 -9.52 6.19
C GLU A 59 -0.13 -10.77 6.15
N PHE A 60 -0.59 -11.19 4.98
CA PHE A 60 -1.49 -12.34 4.83
C PHE A 60 -0.78 -13.71 4.74
N TYR A 61 0.55 -13.74 4.67
CA TYR A 61 1.30 -14.98 4.45
C TYR A 61 1.12 -15.99 5.59
N GLY A 62 0.70 -17.21 5.22
CA GLY A 62 0.42 -18.28 6.17
C GLY A 62 -0.79 -17.98 7.07
N GLY A 63 -1.70 -17.14 6.59
CA GLY A 63 -2.93 -16.73 7.28
C GLY A 63 -4.18 -16.89 6.42
N ASN A 64 -5.32 -16.63 7.05
CA ASN A 64 -6.59 -16.41 6.38
C ASN A 64 -6.80 -14.90 6.24
N TRP A 65 -7.00 -14.41 5.02
CA TRP A 65 -6.97 -12.99 4.70
C TRP A 65 -7.97 -12.15 5.52
N PRO A 66 -9.31 -12.39 5.49
CA PRO A 66 -10.24 -11.64 6.34
C PRO A 66 -9.89 -11.68 7.82
N ALA A 67 -9.53 -12.87 8.34
CA ALA A 67 -9.20 -13.02 9.76
C ALA A 67 -7.90 -12.29 10.16
N ILE A 68 -6.92 -12.17 9.26
CA ILE A 68 -5.69 -11.41 9.51
C ILE A 68 -5.99 -9.92 9.60
N LEU A 69 -6.80 -9.37 8.69
CA LEU A 69 -7.20 -7.96 8.75
C LEU A 69 -7.88 -7.62 10.08
N THR A 70 -8.84 -8.44 10.51
CA THR A 70 -9.49 -8.27 11.82
C THR A 70 -8.47 -8.29 12.95
N LYS A 71 -7.56 -9.26 12.97
CA LYS A 71 -6.52 -9.38 14.00
C LYS A 71 -5.50 -8.24 13.97
N MET A 72 -5.23 -7.66 12.81
CA MET A 72 -4.36 -6.48 12.68
C MET A 72 -5.02 -5.27 13.33
N LYS A 73 -6.31 -5.02 13.05
CA LYS A 73 -7.07 -3.95 13.70
C LYS A 73 -7.14 -4.16 15.21
N GLU A 74 -7.43 -5.38 15.67
CA GLU A 74 -7.40 -5.73 17.11
C GLU A 74 -6.03 -5.49 17.75
N ALA A 75 -4.94 -5.81 17.05
CA ALA A 75 -3.58 -5.61 17.56
C ALA A 75 -3.19 -4.12 17.67
N ALA A 76 -3.88 -3.25 16.93
CA ALA A 76 -3.70 -1.80 16.96
C ALA A 76 -4.51 -1.10 18.06
N ASN A 77 -5.46 -1.79 18.70
CA ASN A 77 -6.27 -1.24 19.78
C ASN A 77 -5.39 -0.67 20.92
N ASP A 78 -5.87 0.41 21.53
CA ASP A 78 -5.21 1.14 22.63
C ASP A 78 -3.78 1.60 22.27
N SER A 79 -3.57 2.03 21.02
CA SER A 79 -2.30 2.57 20.55
C SER A 79 -2.48 3.75 19.59
N GLN A 80 -1.36 4.34 19.17
CA GLN A 80 -1.32 5.38 18.13
C GLN A 80 -1.36 4.81 16.71
N VAL A 81 -1.38 3.49 16.55
CA VAL A 81 -1.44 2.82 15.25
C VAL A 81 -2.89 2.66 14.82
N ARG A 82 -3.18 2.99 13.56
CA ARG A 82 -4.46 2.73 12.90
C ARG A 82 -4.22 1.92 11.64
N VAL A 83 -4.86 0.76 11.56
CA VAL A 83 -4.85 -0.09 10.37
C VAL A 83 -6.04 0.29 9.49
N LEU A 84 -5.78 0.68 8.25
CA LEU A 84 -6.80 1.02 7.26
C LEU A 84 -6.91 -0.12 6.22
N GLU A 85 -8.14 -0.49 5.88
CA GLU A 85 -8.45 -1.32 4.71
C GLU A 85 -9.82 -0.92 4.18
N ASN A 86 -9.85 -0.32 2.99
CA ASN A 86 -11.04 0.28 2.38
C ASN A 86 -11.77 1.27 3.30
N GLU A 87 -10.98 1.95 4.13
CA GLU A 87 -11.43 2.88 5.15
C GLU A 87 -10.66 4.20 5.02
N SER A 88 -11.26 5.25 5.57
CA SER A 88 -10.64 6.57 5.62
C SER A 88 -10.68 7.16 7.02
N CYS A 89 -9.80 8.12 7.27
CA CYS A 89 -9.85 8.94 8.47
C CYS A 89 -9.34 10.35 8.21
N GLU A 90 -9.65 11.26 9.12
CA GLU A 90 -9.15 12.63 9.09
C GLU A 90 -8.21 12.88 10.28
N ILE A 91 -7.10 13.57 10.03
CA ILE A 91 -6.14 14.00 11.04
C ILE A 91 -5.75 15.45 10.71
N ASN A 92 -5.98 16.38 11.65
CA ASN A 92 -5.67 17.81 11.50
C ASN A 92 -6.13 18.43 10.17
N GLY A 93 -7.34 18.08 9.70
CA GLY A 93 -7.91 18.60 8.45
C GLY A 93 -7.41 17.92 7.17
N TRP A 94 -6.51 16.95 7.27
CA TRP A 94 -6.05 16.11 6.16
C TRP A 94 -6.80 14.78 6.15
N ARG A 95 -7.24 14.35 4.97
CA ARG A 95 -8.05 13.15 4.76
C ARG A 95 -7.16 12.04 4.21
N PHE A 96 -7.25 10.85 4.80
CA PHE A 96 -6.43 9.70 4.42
C PHE A 96 -7.33 8.53 4.05
N PHE A 97 -7.05 7.87 2.93
CA PHE A 97 -7.68 6.61 2.55
C PHE A 97 -6.61 5.52 2.49
N GLY A 98 -6.91 4.33 3.03
CA GLY A 98 -5.98 3.22 3.04
C GLY A 98 -6.60 1.92 2.56
N ALA A 99 -5.91 1.21 1.66
CA ALA A 99 -6.30 -0.12 1.21
C ALA A 99 -5.07 -0.94 0.80
N THR A 100 -5.12 -2.27 0.93
CA THR A 100 -4.12 -3.13 0.24
C THR A 100 -4.16 -2.90 -1.27
N LEU A 101 -5.34 -2.49 -1.78
CA LEU A 101 -5.74 -2.24 -3.16
C LEU A 101 -5.78 -3.50 -4.03
N TRP A 102 -4.83 -4.42 -3.90
CA TRP A 102 -4.62 -5.52 -4.84
C TRP A 102 -4.60 -5.04 -6.30
N THR A 103 -4.83 -5.91 -7.28
CA THR A 103 -4.82 -5.55 -8.70
C THR A 103 -6.01 -6.14 -9.45
N ASP A 104 -6.31 -5.56 -10.60
CA ASP A 104 -7.29 -6.10 -11.56
C ASP A 104 -6.66 -6.98 -12.65
N PHE A 105 -5.33 -7.11 -12.62
CA PHE A 105 -4.51 -7.78 -13.64
C PHE A 105 -4.63 -7.20 -15.05
N ALA A 106 -5.25 -6.02 -15.21
CA ALA A 106 -5.66 -5.50 -16.52
C ALA A 106 -4.66 -4.52 -17.15
N ILE A 107 -3.62 -4.10 -16.44
CA ILE A 107 -2.69 -3.05 -16.91
C ILE A 107 -1.99 -3.39 -18.24
N SER A 108 -1.82 -4.67 -18.57
CA SER A 108 -1.27 -5.15 -19.85
C SER A 108 -2.32 -5.45 -20.93
N GLY A 109 -3.60 -5.22 -20.65
CA GLY A 109 -4.73 -5.53 -21.53
C GLY A 109 -5.09 -7.01 -21.65
N ARG A 110 -4.44 -7.90 -20.87
CA ARG A 110 -4.61 -9.37 -20.96
C ARG A 110 -4.85 -10.02 -19.57
N PRO A 111 -5.93 -9.65 -18.86
CA PRO A 111 -6.14 -10.05 -17.47
C PRO A 111 -6.21 -11.56 -17.27
N ALA A 112 -6.89 -12.31 -18.13
CA ALA A 112 -7.00 -13.77 -17.98
C ALA A 112 -5.63 -14.48 -18.06
N GLN A 113 -4.71 -13.98 -18.90
CA GLN A 113 -3.36 -14.53 -19.00
C GLN A 113 -2.55 -14.20 -17.74
N ALA A 114 -2.59 -12.95 -17.30
CA ALA A 114 -1.89 -12.51 -16.10
C ALA A 114 -2.38 -13.24 -14.84
N GLU A 115 -3.69 -13.41 -14.68
CA GLU A 115 -4.28 -14.20 -13.58
C GLU A 115 -3.78 -15.64 -13.55
N ALA A 116 -3.75 -16.31 -14.71
CA ALA A 116 -3.27 -17.69 -14.79
C ALA A 116 -1.79 -17.81 -14.40
N VAL A 117 -0.95 -16.90 -14.90
CA VAL A 117 0.50 -16.88 -14.58
C VAL A 117 0.72 -16.54 -13.10
N ALA A 118 -0.02 -15.56 -12.57
CA ALA A 118 0.06 -15.16 -11.18
C ALA A 118 -0.34 -16.31 -10.24
N ALA A 119 -1.45 -16.99 -10.51
CA ALA A 119 -1.92 -18.14 -9.72
C ALA A 119 -0.88 -19.26 -9.61
N ASP A 120 -0.15 -19.53 -10.70
CA ASP A 120 0.87 -20.57 -10.75
C ASP A 120 2.20 -20.13 -10.10
N SER A 121 2.58 -18.87 -10.31
CA SER A 121 3.94 -18.40 -10.00
C SER A 121 4.05 -17.76 -8.61
N MET A 122 3.08 -16.95 -8.19
CA MET A 122 3.22 -16.10 -7.01
C MET A 122 2.96 -16.82 -5.69
N ASN A 123 3.71 -16.43 -4.67
CA ASN A 123 3.55 -16.97 -3.32
C ASN A 123 2.22 -16.59 -2.67
N ASP A 124 1.62 -15.48 -3.09
CA ASP A 124 0.33 -15.00 -2.59
C ASP A 124 -0.75 -16.09 -2.71
N PHE A 125 -0.89 -16.68 -3.90
CA PHE A 125 -1.86 -17.74 -4.18
C PHE A 125 -1.43 -19.13 -3.66
N LYS A 126 -0.22 -19.24 -3.10
CA LYS A 126 0.31 -20.47 -2.47
C LYS A 126 0.20 -20.42 -0.95
N ARG A 127 0.32 -19.24 -0.35
CA ARG A 127 0.50 -19.04 1.10
C ARG A 127 -0.68 -18.36 1.77
N ILE A 128 -1.55 -17.70 1.02
CA ILE A 128 -2.73 -17.00 1.54
C ILE A 128 -3.97 -17.85 1.34
N HIS A 129 -4.80 -17.90 2.38
CA HIS A 129 -6.11 -18.53 2.35
C HIS A 129 -7.19 -17.47 2.39
N ASN A 130 -8.33 -17.71 1.74
CA ASN A 130 -9.49 -16.84 1.78
C ASN A 130 -10.68 -17.67 2.24
N SER A 131 -11.25 -17.42 3.43
CA SER A 131 -12.42 -18.19 3.85
C SER A 131 -13.22 -17.56 4.96
N ASP A 132 -14.39 -17.01 4.62
CA ASP A 132 -15.47 -16.76 5.59
C ASP A 132 -16.43 -17.96 5.71
N ARG A 133 -16.35 -18.96 4.80
CA ARG A 133 -17.24 -20.14 4.79
C ARG A 133 -16.57 -21.48 4.37
N GLY A 134 -15.26 -21.62 4.58
CA GLY A 134 -14.53 -22.88 4.34
C GLY A 134 -13.14 -22.64 3.76
N TYR A 135 -12.11 -23.25 4.35
CA TYR A 135 -10.69 -23.03 4.03
C TYR A 135 -10.39 -23.28 2.54
N CYS A 136 -10.33 -22.21 1.74
CA CYS A 136 -9.89 -22.27 0.35
C CYS A 136 -8.67 -21.37 0.14
N LYS A 137 -7.89 -21.71 -0.89
CA LYS A 137 -6.75 -20.89 -1.29
C LYS A 137 -7.23 -19.54 -1.82
N LEU A 138 -6.41 -18.51 -1.64
CA LEU A 138 -6.61 -17.27 -2.38
C LEU A 138 -6.51 -17.56 -3.89
N LEU A 139 -7.38 -16.93 -4.67
CA LEU A 139 -7.41 -17.04 -6.13
C LEU A 139 -7.33 -15.63 -6.72
N PRO A 140 -6.78 -15.46 -7.95
CA PRO A 140 -6.72 -14.15 -8.60
C PRO A 140 -8.09 -13.47 -8.70
N GLN A 141 -9.18 -14.23 -8.91
CA GLN A 141 -10.52 -13.64 -8.99
C GLN A 141 -10.97 -13.02 -7.65
N HIS A 142 -10.49 -13.53 -6.52
CA HIS A 142 -10.80 -12.95 -5.21
C HIS A 142 -10.15 -11.57 -5.07
N VAL A 143 -8.86 -11.46 -5.40
CA VAL A 143 -8.14 -10.19 -5.28
C VAL A 143 -8.61 -9.17 -6.32
N ARG A 144 -8.99 -9.61 -7.53
CA ARG A 144 -9.63 -8.74 -8.53
C ARG A 144 -10.97 -8.18 -8.04
N SER A 145 -11.82 -9.02 -7.45
CA SER A 145 -13.10 -8.56 -6.90
C SER A 145 -12.89 -7.54 -5.78
N GLU A 146 -11.92 -7.77 -4.89
CA GLU A 146 -11.58 -6.82 -3.84
C GLU A 146 -10.99 -5.52 -4.41
N HIS A 147 -10.16 -5.60 -5.44
CA HIS A 147 -9.61 -4.43 -6.11
C HIS A 147 -10.72 -3.52 -6.64
N LEU A 148 -11.70 -4.09 -7.34
CA LEU A 148 -12.84 -3.33 -7.85
C LEU A 148 -13.67 -2.69 -6.73
N PHE A 149 -13.85 -3.40 -5.62
CA PHE A 149 -14.49 -2.85 -4.42
C PHE A 149 -13.68 -1.68 -3.84
N SER A 150 -12.36 -1.86 -3.70
CA SER A 150 -11.44 -0.85 -3.17
C SER A 150 -11.44 0.42 -4.02
N VAL A 151 -11.44 0.28 -5.35
CA VAL A 151 -11.52 1.40 -6.30
C VAL A 151 -12.87 2.14 -6.18
N CYS A 152 -13.97 1.42 -5.91
CA CYS A 152 -15.27 2.05 -5.66
C CYS A 152 -15.22 2.90 -4.37
N GLN A 153 -14.75 2.32 -3.27
CA GLN A 153 -14.62 3.01 -1.98
C GLN A 153 -13.68 4.23 -2.07
N LEU A 154 -12.58 4.09 -2.81
CA LEU A 154 -11.64 5.18 -3.06
C LEU A 154 -12.31 6.32 -3.86
N ARG A 155 -13.05 5.99 -4.92
CA ARG A 155 -13.79 7.00 -5.70
C ARG A 155 -14.78 7.75 -4.82
N ASP A 156 -15.56 7.04 -4.01
CA ASP A 156 -16.53 7.65 -3.10
C ASP A 156 -15.84 8.56 -2.09
N PHE A 157 -14.70 8.14 -1.54
CA PHE A 157 -13.87 8.96 -0.66
C PHE A 157 -13.39 10.25 -1.35
N LEU A 158 -12.84 10.16 -2.56
CA LEU A 158 -12.33 11.31 -3.29
C LEU A 158 -13.46 12.27 -3.68
N ALA A 159 -14.63 11.75 -4.08
CA ALA A 159 -15.80 12.55 -4.42
C ALA A 159 -16.44 13.26 -3.22
N ALA A 160 -16.31 12.70 -2.00
CA ALA A 160 -16.98 13.19 -0.80
C ALA A 160 -16.34 14.42 -0.15
N GLY A 161 -15.17 14.88 -0.60
CA GLY A 161 -14.50 16.05 -0.01
C GLY A 161 -13.37 16.57 -0.87
N ASP A 162 -12.56 17.48 -0.35
CA ASP A 162 -11.50 18.12 -1.10
C ASP A 162 -10.35 17.14 -1.45
N PRO A 163 -10.13 16.81 -2.74
CA PRO A 163 -9.02 15.95 -3.15
C PRO A 163 -7.65 16.56 -2.82
N ARG A 164 -7.51 17.90 -2.80
CA ARG A 164 -6.25 18.57 -2.44
C ARG A 164 -5.92 18.47 -0.96
N ARG A 165 -6.87 18.05 -0.14
CA ARG A 165 -6.65 17.64 1.25
C ARG A 165 -6.57 16.13 1.44
N SER A 166 -6.54 15.36 0.35
CA SER A 166 -6.63 13.91 0.38
C SER A 166 -5.30 13.23 0.06
N VAL A 167 -4.91 12.29 0.91
CA VAL A 167 -3.76 11.40 0.74
C VAL A 167 -4.28 9.97 0.59
N VAL A 168 -3.83 9.29 -0.46
CA VAL A 168 -4.18 7.89 -0.75
C VAL A 168 -3.00 7.00 -0.39
N ILE A 169 -3.23 5.94 0.36
CA ILE A 169 -2.22 4.97 0.80
C ILE A 169 -2.64 3.60 0.26
N THR A 170 -1.88 3.05 -0.69
CA THR A 170 -2.10 1.70 -1.20
C THR A 170 -0.86 0.85 -1.06
N HIS A 171 -0.98 -0.47 -1.09
CA HIS A 171 0.24 -1.29 -1.14
C HIS A 171 0.64 -1.52 -2.59
N HIS A 172 -0.28 -2.03 -3.40
CA HIS A 172 -0.08 -2.23 -4.84
C HIS A 172 -0.05 -0.90 -5.59
N ALA A 173 0.69 -0.88 -6.71
CA ALA A 173 0.96 0.34 -7.45
C ALA A 173 -0.26 0.82 -8.26
N PRO A 174 -0.51 2.14 -8.32
CA PRO A 174 -1.69 2.70 -8.98
C PRO A 174 -1.48 3.03 -10.46
N SER A 175 -0.27 2.85 -10.99
CA SER A 175 0.07 3.24 -12.36
C SER A 175 1.23 2.42 -12.91
N SER A 176 1.25 2.32 -14.24
CA SER A 176 2.32 1.67 -14.99
C SER A 176 3.67 2.38 -14.83
N GLN A 177 3.67 3.67 -14.49
CA GLN A 177 4.88 4.47 -14.25
C GLN A 177 5.64 3.99 -13.01
N SER A 178 4.96 3.33 -12.07
CA SER A 178 5.63 2.72 -10.92
C SER A 178 6.39 1.45 -11.29
N LEU A 179 5.98 0.73 -12.34
CA LEU A 179 6.54 -0.57 -12.68
C LEU A 179 7.98 -0.45 -13.24
N ARG A 180 8.67 -1.58 -13.40
CA ARG A 180 10.02 -1.63 -13.99
C ARG A 180 10.01 -1.30 -15.48
N ASP A 181 11.12 -0.78 -15.98
CA ASP A 181 11.35 -0.60 -17.41
C ASP A 181 11.20 -1.97 -18.11
N ASN A 182 10.30 -2.08 -19.08
CA ASN A 182 9.86 -3.30 -19.79
C ASN A 182 8.76 -4.15 -19.13
N TRP A 183 8.03 -3.62 -18.14
CA TRP A 183 6.89 -4.29 -17.52
C TRP A 183 5.87 -4.84 -18.55
N ALA A 184 5.70 -4.19 -19.71
CA ALA A 184 4.77 -4.62 -20.75
C ALA A 184 5.07 -6.03 -21.32
N SER A 185 6.32 -6.48 -21.21
CA SER A 185 6.75 -7.83 -21.60
C SER A 185 6.67 -8.85 -20.46
N ASP A 186 6.55 -8.39 -19.22
CA ASP A 186 6.44 -9.23 -18.03
C ASP A 186 4.97 -9.63 -17.80
N LEU A 187 4.72 -10.95 -17.81
CA LEU A 187 3.39 -11.49 -17.61
C LEU A 187 2.91 -11.38 -16.15
N LEU A 188 3.82 -11.16 -15.20
CA LEU A 188 3.51 -10.94 -13.78
C LEU A 188 3.34 -9.47 -13.43
N ALA A 189 3.83 -8.54 -14.25
CA ALA A 189 3.66 -7.10 -14.00
C ALA A 189 2.23 -6.65 -13.64
N PRO A 190 1.17 -7.20 -14.26
CA PRO A 190 -0.20 -6.84 -13.88
C PRO A 190 -0.63 -7.30 -12.49
N ALA A 191 0.09 -8.23 -11.88
CA ALA A 191 -0.14 -8.61 -10.49
C ALA A 191 0.42 -7.56 -9.49
N TYR A 192 1.30 -6.66 -9.94
CA TYR A 192 1.98 -5.69 -9.09
C TYR A 192 1.36 -4.29 -9.11
N GLY A 193 0.59 -3.96 -10.14
CA GLY A 193 -0.13 -2.69 -10.24
C GLY A 193 -1.28 -2.69 -11.23
N SER A 194 -2.17 -1.72 -11.06
CA SER A 194 -3.34 -1.46 -11.93
C SER A 194 -3.22 -0.09 -12.61
N ASN A 195 -3.99 0.15 -13.67
CA ASN A 195 -4.06 1.48 -14.28
C ASN A 195 -5.15 2.34 -13.61
N LEU A 196 -4.79 3.06 -12.56
CA LEU A 196 -5.66 4.04 -11.90
C LEU A 196 -5.38 5.49 -12.34
N GLU A 197 -4.55 5.68 -13.37
CA GLU A 197 -4.23 7.02 -13.90
C GLU A 197 -5.50 7.82 -14.23
N PRO A 198 -6.55 7.28 -14.89
CA PRO A 198 -7.77 8.06 -15.16
C PRO A 198 -8.47 8.57 -13.89
N LEU A 199 -8.48 7.78 -12.81
CA LEU A 199 -9.07 8.19 -11.53
C LEU A 199 -8.19 9.26 -10.84
N ILE A 200 -6.87 9.12 -10.94
CA ILE A 200 -5.92 10.13 -10.44
C ILE A 200 -6.04 11.43 -11.23
N GLU A 201 -6.22 11.37 -12.55
CA GLU A 201 -6.42 12.55 -13.40
C GLU A 201 -7.76 13.23 -13.15
N GLU A 202 -8.81 12.47 -12.84
CA GLU A 202 -10.15 12.97 -12.54
C GLU A 202 -10.18 13.74 -11.20
N PHE A 203 -9.72 13.10 -10.13
CA PHE A 203 -9.84 13.65 -8.78
C PHE A 203 -8.62 14.42 -8.31
N GLN A 204 -7.43 14.07 -8.80
CA GLN A 204 -6.16 14.72 -8.47
C GLN A 204 -5.90 14.87 -6.96
N PRO A 205 -5.92 13.77 -6.17
CA PRO A 205 -5.55 13.84 -4.76
C PRO A 205 -4.16 14.46 -4.59
N LEU A 206 -3.87 15.06 -3.44
CA LEU A 206 -2.58 15.72 -3.22
C LEU A 206 -1.41 14.74 -3.38
N LEU A 207 -1.52 13.58 -2.74
CA LEU A 207 -0.45 12.60 -2.62
C LEU A 207 -1.01 11.18 -2.70
N TRP A 208 -0.30 10.32 -3.42
CA TRP A 208 -0.49 8.88 -3.42
C TRP A 208 0.78 8.18 -2.95
N VAL A 209 0.69 7.42 -1.87
CA VAL A 209 1.79 6.62 -1.33
C VAL A 209 1.55 5.15 -1.63
N HIS A 210 2.55 4.45 -2.17
CA HIS A 210 2.50 3.00 -2.32
C HIS A 210 3.81 2.26 -1.98
N GLY A 211 3.78 0.92 -2.04
CA GLY A 211 4.91 0.03 -1.78
C GLY A 211 5.04 -1.09 -2.83
N HIS A 212 5.29 -2.32 -2.36
CA HIS A 212 5.25 -3.61 -3.06
C HIS A 212 6.38 -3.90 -4.05
N LEU A 213 6.87 -2.87 -4.74
CA LEU A 213 7.72 -3.06 -5.92
C LEU A 213 9.22 -3.23 -5.60
N HIS A 214 9.64 -2.99 -4.35
CA HIS A 214 11.04 -2.98 -3.88
C HIS A 214 11.98 -2.06 -4.68
N HIS A 215 11.43 -1.05 -5.34
CA HIS A 215 12.22 0.02 -5.93
C HIS A 215 11.50 1.35 -5.76
N SER A 216 12.28 2.39 -5.50
CA SER A 216 11.74 3.73 -5.23
C SER A 216 11.17 4.36 -6.50
N ARG A 217 10.08 5.12 -6.34
CA ARG A 217 9.42 5.89 -7.39
C ARG A 217 8.97 7.23 -6.83
N ASP A 218 9.16 8.29 -7.60
CA ASP A 218 8.70 9.64 -7.29
C ASP A 218 8.38 10.35 -8.61
N TYR A 219 7.09 10.54 -8.86
CA TYR A 219 6.61 11.09 -10.12
C TYR A 219 5.27 11.78 -9.93
N TRP A 220 4.81 12.44 -11.00
CA TRP A 220 3.57 13.20 -10.99
C TRP A 220 2.60 12.67 -12.04
N ILE A 221 1.35 12.51 -11.64
CA ILE A 221 0.22 12.38 -12.56
C ILE A 221 -0.65 13.62 -12.36
N ARG A 222 -0.56 14.55 -13.32
CA ARG A 222 -1.15 15.89 -13.19
C ARG A 222 -0.66 16.55 -11.91
N GLN A 223 -1.58 16.87 -11.00
CA GLN A 223 -1.32 17.52 -9.72
C GLN A 223 -1.13 16.55 -8.55
N THR A 224 -1.18 15.24 -8.79
CA THR A 224 -0.96 14.21 -7.77
C THR A 224 0.50 13.79 -7.80
N ARG A 225 1.20 13.92 -6.67
CA ARG A 225 2.50 13.28 -6.52
C ARG A 225 2.30 11.83 -6.12
N VAL A 226 3.00 10.92 -6.77
CA VAL A 226 3.00 9.49 -6.44
C VAL A 226 4.37 9.10 -5.92
N ILE A 227 4.41 8.51 -4.73
CA ILE A 227 5.64 8.15 -4.01
C ILE A 227 5.62 6.66 -3.64
N CYS A 228 6.75 6.00 -3.87
CA CYS A 228 7.07 4.67 -3.39
C CYS A 228 8.45 4.72 -2.72
N ASN A 229 8.52 4.40 -1.43
CA ASN A 229 9.78 4.35 -0.67
C ASN A 229 9.92 3.00 0.08
N PRO A 230 10.08 1.89 -0.66
CA PRO A 230 10.12 0.56 -0.10
C PRO A 230 11.54 0.20 0.37
N HIS A 231 11.69 -0.52 1.47
CA HIS A 231 13.00 -1.01 1.91
C HIS A 231 13.45 -2.27 1.15
N GLY A 232 12.54 -3.22 0.91
CA GLY A 232 12.81 -4.48 0.23
C GLY A 232 13.45 -5.56 1.13
N TYR A 233 13.80 -6.70 0.55
CA TYR A 233 14.27 -7.88 1.29
C TYR A 233 15.74 -7.76 1.70
N ILE A 234 15.99 -7.71 3.02
CA ILE A 234 17.36 -7.72 3.56
C ILE A 234 18.14 -8.92 3.02
N GLY A 235 19.31 -8.64 2.43
CA GLY A 235 20.28 -9.65 2.00
C GLY A 235 19.90 -10.42 0.73
N VAL A 236 18.72 -10.18 0.14
CA VAL A 236 18.26 -10.87 -1.07
C VAL A 236 17.98 -9.86 -2.19
N GLU A 237 17.13 -8.88 -1.92
CA GLU A 237 16.73 -7.83 -2.87
C GLU A 237 16.49 -6.53 -2.08
N PRO A 238 17.54 -5.94 -1.48
CA PRO A 238 17.41 -4.65 -0.83
C PRO A 238 17.18 -3.57 -1.88
N ASN A 239 16.37 -2.55 -1.56
CA ASN A 239 16.28 -1.35 -2.36
C ASN A 239 17.42 -0.39 -1.98
N PRO A 240 18.42 -0.16 -2.85
CA PRO A 240 19.52 0.75 -2.54
C PRO A 240 19.07 2.23 -2.45
N ASP A 241 17.91 2.56 -3.04
CA ASP A 241 17.35 3.91 -3.09
C ASP A 241 16.31 4.16 -1.99
N PHE A 242 16.24 3.27 -0.99
CA PHE A 242 15.40 3.49 0.18
C PHE A 242 15.90 4.70 0.97
N ILE A 243 15.01 5.66 1.23
CA ILE A 243 15.32 6.87 2.00
C ILE A 243 14.78 6.66 3.42
N PRO A 244 15.64 6.34 4.41
CA PRO A 244 15.18 5.92 5.74
C PRO A 244 14.50 7.04 6.54
N ASP A 245 14.76 8.30 6.22
CA ASP A 245 14.24 9.50 6.88
C ASP A 245 13.36 10.35 5.95
N LEU A 246 12.74 9.74 4.92
CA LEU A 246 11.86 10.44 3.99
C LEU A 246 10.71 11.11 4.74
N VAL A 247 10.68 12.44 4.71
CA VAL A 247 9.60 13.26 5.24
C VAL A 247 9.09 14.19 4.14
N MET A 248 7.77 14.31 4.04
CA MET A 248 7.11 15.26 3.15
C MET A 248 6.24 16.22 3.96
N ASP A 249 6.24 17.50 3.60
CA ASP A 249 5.28 18.46 4.14
C ASP A 249 4.10 18.62 3.17
N LEU A 250 2.88 18.36 3.65
CA LEU A 250 1.68 18.35 2.81
C LEU A 250 1.27 19.76 2.35
N GLU A 251 1.53 20.79 3.15
CA GLU A 251 1.21 22.18 2.87
C GLU A 251 2.19 22.75 1.84
N GLU A 252 3.48 22.41 1.95
CA GLU A 252 4.47 22.74 0.92
C GLU A 252 4.13 22.04 -0.40
N LEU A 253 3.70 20.77 -0.36
CA LEU A 253 3.31 20.02 -1.54
C LEU A 253 2.09 20.62 -2.24
N ASP A 254 1.08 21.08 -1.49
CA ASP A 254 -0.11 21.70 -2.08
C ASP A 254 0.22 23.05 -2.73
N THR A 255 1.13 23.82 -2.13
CA THR A 255 1.57 25.12 -2.67
C THR A 255 2.40 25.00 -3.93
N ALA A 256 3.19 23.92 -4.09
CA ALA A 256 4.09 23.73 -5.24
C ALA A 256 3.36 23.47 -6.58
N VAL A 257 2.05 23.21 -6.53
CA VAL A 257 1.23 22.78 -7.68
C VAL A 257 0.24 23.86 -8.12
N GLN A 258 0.09 24.94 -7.34
CA GLN A 258 -0.69 26.14 -7.66
C GLN A 258 0.09 27.11 -8.54
#